data_AF-A0A323UL68-F1
#
_entry.id   AF-A0A323UL68-F1
#
_cell.length_a   1.000
_cell.length_b   1.000
_cell.length_c   1.000
_cell.angle_alpha   90.00
_cell.angle_beta   90.00
_cell.angle_gamma   90.00
#
_symmetry.space_group_name_H-M   'P 1'
#
loop_
_entity.id
_entity.type
_entity.pdbx_description
1 polymer ?
#
loop_
_entity_poly.entity_id
_entity_poly.type
_entity_poly.pdbx_seq_one_letter_code
_entity_poly.pdbx_strand_id
1 'polypeptide(L)'
;MKLSTLIVACIAAAVVVFGVRNFESEPSPTDTTEQAVAPAAPAPVSPIKTLTSTSCPSDGCPVSCAEDDTLLSAFCVSGTKARFADTLKLAGGKLTATCGMGASSILAYCGRP
;
A
#
# COMPACT_ATOMS: atom_id res chain seq x y z
N MET A 1 39.94 9.70 -0.90
CA MET A 1 39.14 8.57 -0.36
C MET A 1 39.02 8.56 1.18
N LYS A 2 39.17 9.69 1.89
CA LYS A 2 39.07 9.77 3.37
C LYS A 2 37.90 10.63 3.89
N LEU A 3 37.20 11.32 2.99
CA LEU A 3 36.01 12.13 3.31
C LEU A 3 34.70 11.31 3.25
N SER A 4 34.57 10.38 2.30
CA SER A 4 33.36 9.54 2.20
C SER A 4 33.15 8.59 3.40
N THR A 5 34.23 8.11 4.01
CA THR A 5 34.16 7.26 5.21
C THR A 5 33.71 8.02 6.46
N LEU A 6 34.00 9.32 6.57
CA LEU A 6 33.53 10.14 7.69
C LEU A 6 32.00 10.38 7.62
N ILE A 7 31.44 10.58 6.42
CA ILE A 7 30.00 10.83 6.26
C ILE A 7 29.18 9.58 6.61
N VAL A 8 29.63 8.40 6.18
CA VAL A 8 28.96 7.13 6.50
C VAL A 8 29.02 6.84 8.00
N ALA A 9 30.14 7.15 8.66
CA ALA A 9 30.27 6.99 10.11
C ALA A 9 29.33 7.90 10.92
N CYS A 10 29.13 9.16 10.47
CA CYS A 10 28.20 10.08 11.12
C CYS A 10 26.72 9.63 11.00
N ILE A 11 26.33 9.08 9.84
CA ILE A 11 24.96 8.59 9.62
C ILE A 11 24.69 7.36 10.49
N ALA A 12 25.65 6.42 10.60
CA ALA A 12 25.51 5.25 11.46
C ALA A 12 25.37 5.62 12.95
N ALA A 13 26.11 6.62 13.43
CA ALA A 13 26.02 7.08 14.82
C ALA A 13 24.65 7.73 15.13
N ALA A 14 24.05 8.45 14.19
CA ALA A 14 22.75 9.11 14.39
C ALA A 14 21.58 8.12 14.54
N VAL A 15 21.61 6.98 13.84
CA VAL A 15 20.56 5.95 13.92
C VAL A 15 20.59 5.21 15.27
N VAL A 16 21.78 4.98 15.84
CA VAL A 16 21.92 4.32 17.15
C VAL A 16 21.42 5.20 18.29
N VAL A 17 21.65 6.52 18.24
CA VAL A 17 21.18 7.46 19.29
C VAL A 17 19.65 7.63 19.27
N PHE A 18 19.01 7.59 18.10
CA PHE A 18 17.54 7.67 17.98
C PHE A 18 16.83 6.34 18.29
N GLY A 19 17.49 5.20 18.07
CA GLY A 19 16.94 3.87 18.37
C GLY A 19 16.93 3.53 19.86
N VAL A 20 17.97 3.91 20.61
CA VAL A 20 18.09 3.58 22.04
C VAL A 20 17.16 4.44 22.92
N ARG A 21 16.85 5.68 22.52
CA ARG A 21 15.93 6.55 23.30
C ARG A 21 14.44 6.21 23.17
N ASN A 22 14.07 5.25 22.32
CA ASN A 22 12.69 4.76 22.20
C ASN A 22 12.44 3.43 22.95
N PHE A 23 13.46 2.87 23.63
CA PHE A 23 13.39 1.54 24.26
C PHE A 23 13.53 1.56 25.78
N GLU A 24 13.15 2.67 26.44
CA GLU A 24 12.85 2.65 27.88
C GLU A 24 11.35 2.80 28.09
N SER A 25 10.67 1.67 28.18
CA SER A 25 9.46 1.50 28.99
C SER A 25 9.25 0.01 29.24
N GLU A 26 10.05 -0.54 30.14
CA GLU A 26 9.61 -1.65 30.98
C GLU A 26 9.95 -1.28 32.42
N PRO A 27 8.93 -1.25 33.29
CA PRO A 27 9.03 -2.08 34.47
C PRO A 27 7.70 -2.79 34.73
N SER A 28 7.72 -4.12 34.81
CA SER A 28 6.75 -4.83 35.66
C SER A 28 7.20 -4.67 37.12
N PRO A 29 6.28 -4.38 38.06
CA PRO A 29 5.51 -5.47 38.65
C PRO A 29 4.02 -5.15 38.88
N THR A 30 3.26 -6.24 39.01
CA THR A 30 1.87 -6.38 39.44
C THR A 30 1.29 -5.20 40.23
N ASP A 31 0.32 -4.50 39.63
CA ASP A 31 -0.82 -3.95 40.38
C ASP A 31 -2.05 -3.85 39.48
N THR A 32 -3.20 -4.21 40.05
CA THR A 32 -4.50 -4.20 39.39
C THR A 32 -4.90 -2.76 39.11
N THR A 33 -4.91 -2.33 37.86
CA THR A 33 -5.59 -1.10 37.45
C THR A 33 -6.16 -1.30 36.06
N GLU A 34 -7.48 -1.26 36.00
CA GLU A 34 -8.31 -1.27 34.80
C GLU A 34 -7.83 -0.16 33.86
N GLN A 35 -6.99 -0.53 32.88
CA GLN A 35 -6.47 0.41 31.91
C GLN A 35 -7.59 0.75 30.94
N ALA A 36 -8.24 1.89 31.18
CA ALA A 36 -9.17 2.50 30.25
C ALA A 36 -8.51 2.57 28.87
N VAL A 37 -9.02 1.77 27.93
CA VAL A 37 -8.58 1.74 26.54
C VAL A 37 -8.87 3.11 25.94
N ALA A 38 -7.84 3.94 25.79
CA ALA A 38 -7.95 5.16 25.01
C ALA A 38 -8.37 4.77 23.57
N PRO A 39 -9.37 5.44 22.96
CA PRO A 39 -9.77 5.13 21.60
C PRO A 39 -8.58 5.32 20.67
N ALA A 40 -8.28 4.29 19.88
CA ALA A 40 -7.22 4.33 18.88
C ALA A 40 -7.43 5.55 17.96
N ALA A 41 -6.38 6.35 17.76
CA ALA A 41 -6.43 7.46 16.81
C ALA A 41 -6.82 6.93 15.41
N PRO A 42 -7.71 7.61 14.68
CA PRO A 42 -8.11 7.17 13.35
C PRO A 42 -6.89 7.11 12.43
N ALA A 43 -6.65 5.93 11.86
CA ALA A 43 -5.58 5.73 10.91
C ALA A 43 -5.78 6.69 9.71
N PRO A 44 -4.69 7.26 9.14
CA PRO A 44 -4.80 8.13 7.99
C PRO A 44 -5.45 7.37 6.83
N VAL A 45 -6.64 7.81 6.43
CA VAL A 45 -7.32 7.28 5.25
C VAL A 45 -6.59 7.77 4.01
N SER A 46 -5.90 6.87 3.31
CA SER A 46 -5.32 7.21 2.01
C SER A 46 -6.45 7.55 1.03
N PRO A 47 -6.40 8.71 0.34
CA PRO A 47 -7.41 9.08 -0.65
C PRO A 47 -7.39 8.17 -1.88
N ILE A 48 -6.30 7.39 -2.04
CA ILE A 48 -6.11 6.43 -3.11
C ILE A 48 -6.01 5.03 -2.51
N LYS A 49 -6.86 4.12 -2.98
CA LYS A 49 -6.84 2.70 -2.68
C LYS A 49 -6.27 1.94 -3.86
N THR A 50 -5.49 0.91 -3.56
CA THR A 50 -4.97 -0.01 -4.56
C THR A 50 -5.75 -1.32 -4.48
N LEU A 51 -6.34 -1.74 -5.59
CA LEU A 51 -6.98 -3.05 -5.74
C LEU A 51 -6.09 -3.92 -6.60
N THR A 52 -5.81 -5.14 -6.13
CA THR A 52 -5.07 -6.13 -6.92
C THR A 52 -5.96 -7.34 -7.13
N SER A 53 -6.15 -7.75 -8.38
CA SER A 53 -6.80 -9.02 -8.70
C SER A 53 -5.79 -9.96 -9.35
N THR A 54 -5.62 -11.14 -8.73
CA THR A 54 -4.75 -12.22 -9.21
C THR A 54 -5.53 -13.34 -9.90
N SER A 55 -6.86 -13.23 -9.98
CA SER A 55 -7.73 -14.22 -10.60
C SER A 55 -8.26 -13.71 -11.94
N CYS A 56 -7.51 -13.99 -13.02
CA CYS A 56 -7.97 -13.71 -14.38
C CYS A 56 -8.60 -14.98 -14.97
N PRO A 57 -9.93 -15.03 -15.20
CA PRO A 57 -10.50 -16.05 -16.07
C PRO A 57 -9.93 -15.93 -17.49
N SER A 58 -10.22 -16.92 -18.35
CA SER A 58 -9.72 -16.97 -19.73
C SER A 58 -10.05 -15.72 -20.55
N ASP A 59 -11.13 -15.02 -20.21
CA ASP A 59 -11.57 -13.76 -20.84
C ASP A 59 -10.90 -12.50 -20.26
N GLY A 60 -9.94 -12.66 -19.34
CA GLY A 60 -9.20 -11.58 -18.70
C GLY A 60 -9.62 -11.28 -17.26
N CYS A 61 -8.87 -10.42 -16.56
CA CYS A 61 -9.23 -9.93 -15.22
C CYS A 61 -10.05 -8.63 -15.30
N PRO A 62 -11.38 -8.66 -15.11
CA PRO A 62 -12.13 -7.43 -14.87
C PRO A 62 -11.93 -6.95 -13.43
N VAL A 63 -11.52 -5.69 -13.26
CA VAL A 63 -11.48 -5.01 -11.95
C VAL A 63 -12.22 -3.70 -12.01
N SER A 64 -13.06 -3.48 -11.00
CA SER A 64 -13.84 -2.26 -10.81
C SER A 64 -13.59 -1.73 -9.41
N CYS A 65 -13.56 -0.40 -9.27
CA CYS A 65 -13.49 0.26 -7.97
C CYS A 65 -14.83 0.13 -7.20
N ALA A 66 -14.81 0.46 -5.91
CA ALA A 66 -16.02 0.55 -5.09
C ALA A 66 -16.99 1.61 -5.65
N GLU A 67 -18.28 1.57 -5.24
CA GLU A 67 -19.30 2.55 -5.68
C GLU A 67 -18.86 4.00 -5.48
N ASP A 68 -18.16 4.29 -4.38
CA ASP A 68 -17.73 5.65 -4.02
C ASP A 68 -16.37 6.06 -4.60
N ASP A 69 -15.66 5.14 -5.25
CA ASP A 69 -14.29 5.34 -5.70
C ASP A 69 -14.22 5.32 -7.25
N THR A 70 -13.53 6.29 -7.84
CA THR A 70 -13.29 6.39 -9.28
C THR A 70 -12.00 5.66 -9.66
N LEU A 71 -12.03 4.91 -10.78
CA LEU A 71 -10.82 4.27 -11.32
C LEU A 71 -9.90 5.33 -11.93
N LEU A 72 -8.76 5.57 -11.28
CA LEU A 72 -7.75 6.55 -11.70
C LEU A 72 -6.80 5.94 -12.75
N SER A 73 -6.36 4.72 -12.51
CA SER A 73 -5.49 3.98 -13.44
C SER A 73 -5.57 2.48 -13.18
N ALA A 74 -5.22 1.68 -14.18
CA ALA A 74 -5.12 0.25 -14.04
C ALA A 74 -3.97 -0.31 -14.88
N PHE A 75 -3.29 -1.31 -14.33
CA PHE A 75 -2.09 -1.92 -14.87
C PHE A 75 -2.22 -3.44 -14.90
N CYS A 76 -1.97 -4.03 -16.06
CA CYS A 76 -1.81 -5.47 -16.24
C CYS A 76 -0.37 -5.86 -15.96
N VAL A 77 -0.16 -6.80 -15.05
CA VAL A 77 1.17 -7.33 -14.72
C VAL A 77 1.32 -8.69 -15.36
N SER A 78 2.43 -8.88 -16.08
CA SER A 78 2.84 -10.14 -16.70
C SER A 78 4.31 -10.40 -16.36
N GLY A 79 4.55 -11.29 -15.40
CA GLY A 79 5.90 -11.53 -14.87
C GLY A 79 6.50 -10.25 -14.27
N THR A 80 7.60 -9.75 -14.82
CA THR A 80 8.30 -8.54 -14.36
C THR A 80 7.89 -7.25 -15.09
N LYS A 81 6.90 -7.32 -15.98
CA LYS A 81 6.44 -6.18 -16.78
C LYS A 81 5.04 -5.77 -16.36
N ALA A 82 4.79 -4.46 -16.32
CA ALA A 82 3.47 -3.88 -16.18
C ALA A 82 3.14 -3.06 -17.44
N ARG A 83 1.90 -3.17 -17.91
CA ARG A 83 1.34 -2.34 -19.00
C ARG A 83 0.01 -1.74 -18.54
N PHE A 84 -0.45 -0.67 -19.17
CA PHE A 84 -1.79 -0.16 -18.90
C PHE A 84 -2.86 -1.20 -19.24
N ALA A 85 -4.02 -1.11 -18.58
CA ALA A 85 -5.18 -1.96 -18.85
C ALA A 85 -5.51 -1.96 -20.35
N ASP A 86 -5.78 -3.15 -20.89
CA ASP A 86 -6.02 -3.31 -22.33
C ASP A 86 -7.37 -2.71 -22.73
N THR A 87 -8.34 -2.66 -21.81
CA THR A 87 -9.63 -2.03 -22.05
C THR A 87 -10.18 -1.41 -20.78
N LEU A 88 -10.81 -0.24 -20.94
CA LEU A 88 -11.64 0.41 -19.92
C LEU A 88 -13.08 0.41 -20.44
N LYS A 89 -13.99 -0.23 -19.72
CA LYS A 89 -15.42 -0.23 -20.05
C LYS A 89 -16.21 0.41 -18.94
N LEU A 90 -17.15 1.28 -19.28
CA LEU A 90 -18.12 1.80 -18.33
C LEU A 90 -19.29 0.80 -18.26
N ALA A 91 -19.40 0.08 -17.15
CA ALA A 91 -20.47 -0.90 -16.91
C ALA A 91 -21.16 -0.58 -15.58
N GLY A 92 -22.49 -0.45 -15.61
CA GLY A 92 -23.28 -0.17 -14.39
C GLY A 92 -22.86 1.12 -13.68
N GLY A 93 -22.42 2.15 -14.41
CA GLY A 93 -21.92 3.41 -13.83
C GLY A 93 -20.49 3.35 -13.30
N LYS A 94 -19.80 2.22 -13.43
CA LYS A 94 -18.41 2.05 -12.95
C LYS A 94 -17.44 1.81 -14.09
N LEU A 95 -16.27 2.43 -13.99
CA LEU A 95 -15.16 2.12 -14.87
C LEU A 95 -14.55 0.77 -14.45
N THR A 96 -14.72 -0.22 -15.30
CA THR A 96 -14.12 -1.54 -15.18
C THR A 96 -12.90 -1.60 -16.11
N ALA A 97 -11.72 -1.83 -15.53
CA ALA A 97 -10.52 -2.14 -16.27
C ALA A 97 -10.43 -3.64 -16.55
N THR A 98 -9.96 -4.01 -17.74
CA THR A 98 -9.78 -5.41 -18.11
C THR A 98 -8.39 -5.62 -18.70
N CYS A 99 -7.74 -6.69 -18.25
CA CYS A 99 -6.47 -7.18 -18.78
C CYS A 99 -6.71 -8.46 -19.56
N GLY A 100 -6.19 -8.53 -20.79
CA GLY A 100 -6.29 -9.69 -21.66
C GLY A 100 -5.42 -10.88 -21.23
N MET A 101 -5.44 -11.95 -22.02
CA MET A 101 -4.93 -13.29 -21.70
C MET A 101 -3.41 -13.40 -21.44
N GLY A 102 -2.66 -12.31 -21.47
CA GLY A 102 -1.23 -12.28 -21.15
C GLY A 102 -0.91 -11.80 -19.73
N ALA A 103 -1.90 -11.31 -18.98
CA ALA A 103 -1.68 -10.78 -17.65
C ALA A 103 -1.83 -11.86 -16.58
N SER A 104 -0.90 -11.91 -15.65
CA SER A 104 -0.97 -12.73 -14.44
C SER A 104 -1.80 -12.07 -13.35
N SER A 105 -1.81 -10.73 -13.31
CA SER A 105 -2.61 -9.96 -12.37
C SER A 105 -2.93 -8.57 -12.93
N ILE A 106 -3.85 -7.88 -12.28
CA ILE A 106 -4.18 -6.49 -12.54
C ILE A 106 -4.11 -5.68 -11.24
N LEU A 107 -3.46 -4.52 -11.29
CA LEU A 107 -3.50 -3.51 -10.23
C LEU A 107 -4.31 -2.32 -10.70
N ALA A 108 -5.35 -1.96 -9.94
CA ALA A 108 -6.12 -0.75 -10.16
C ALA A 108 -5.91 0.23 -9.01
N TYR A 109 -5.76 1.50 -9.36
CA TYR A 109 -5.75 2.61 -8.41
C TYR A 109 -7.11 3.29 -8.46
N CYS A 110 -7.79 3.26 -7.32
CA CYS A 110 -9.09 3.84 -7.12
C CYS A 110 -8.94 5.04 -6.20
N GLY A 111 -9.58 6.15 -6.50
CA GLY A 111 -9.56 7.33 -5.63
C GLY A 111 -10.91 7.99 -5.58
N ARG A 112 -11.20 8.68 -4.49
CA ARG A 112 -12.39 9.53 -4.44
C ARG A 112 -12.14 10.81 -5.26
N PRO A 113 -13.11 11.23 -6.09
CA PRO A 113 -13.03 12.50 -6.82
C PRO A 113 -13.05 13.71 -5.89
#